data_AF-A0A958XEE4-F1
#
_entry.id   AF-A0A958XEE4-F1
#
_cell.length_a   1.000
_cell.length_b   1.000
_cell.length_c   1.000
_cell.angle_alpha   90.00
_cell.angle_beta   90.00
_cell.angle_gamma   90.00
#
_symmetry.space_group_name_H-M   'P 1'
#
loop_
_entity.id
_entity.type
_entity.pdbx_description
1 polymer ?
#
loop_
_entity_poly.entity_id
_entity_poly.type
_entity_poly.pdbx_seq_one_letter_code
_entity_poly.pdbx_strand_id
1 'polypeptide(L)' 'GDDNVHFQNSVEMTEALIEANKQFDFYMYPDRNHGIYGKNARLHLFTKMTDFIKKNL' A
#
# COMPACT_ATOMS: atom_id res chain seq x y z
N GLY A 1 -5.45 12.17 4.20
CA GLY A 1 -4.03 11.80 4.24
C GLY A 1 -3.80 11.01 5.50
N ASP A 2 -2.81 10.13 5.51
CA ASP A 2 -2.46 9.39 6.73
C ASP A 2 -2.08 10.39 7.84
N ASP A 3 -2.76 10.26 8.97
CA ASP A 3 -2.75 11.18 10.09
C ASP A 3 -1.69 10.84 11.16
N ASN A 4 -0.98 9.72 11.00
CA ASN A 4 0.05 9.26 11.92
C ASN A 4 1.36 8.94 11.20
N VAL A 5 1.28 8.26 10.04
CA VAL A 5 2.44 7.80 9.28
C VAL A 5 2.46 8.49 7.93
N HIS A 6 3.34 9.48 7.78
CA HIS A 6 3.40 10.30 6.60
C HIS A 6 3.73 9.48 5.33
N PHE A 7 2.97 9.72 4.25
CA PHE A 7 3.10 8.99 2.98
C PHE A 7 4.53 9.05 2.38
N GLN A 8 5.26 10.13 2.67
CA GLN A 8 6.65 10.32 2.22
C GLN A 8 7.57 9.14 2.59
N ASN A 9 7.36 8.50 3.74
CA ASN A 9 8.17 7.36 4.15
C ASN A 9 8.13 6.22 3.11
N SER A 10 6.94 5.94 2.57
CA SER A 10 6.76 4.92 1.53
C SER A 10 7.35 5.36 0.19
N VAL A 11 7.35 6.66 -0.11
CA VAL A 11 7.95 7.23 -1.34
C VAL A 11 9.47 7.10 -1.29
N GLU A 12 10.10 7.44 -0.16
CA GLU A 12 11.55 7.31 0.03
C GLU A 12 12.01 5.85 -0.11
N MET A 13 11.27 4.90 0.48
CA MET A 13 11.55 3.48 0.31
C MET A 13 11.40 3.03 -1.16
N THR A 14 10.38 3.53 -1.85
CA THR A 14 10.14 3.22 -3.26
C THR A 14 11.31 3.67 -4.13
N GLU A 15 11.80 4.89 -3.92
CA GLU A 15 12.96 5.42 -4.64
C GLU A 15 14.20 4.54 -4.41
N ALA A 16 14.50 4.19 -3.16
CA ALA A 16 15.64 3.33 -2.83
C ALA A 16 15.55 1.93 -3.46
N LEU A 17 14.34 1.35 -3.56
CA LEU A 17 14.13 0.07 -4.23
C LEU A 17 14.34 0.18 -5.75
N ILE A 18 13.92 1.29 -6.37
CA ILE A 18 14.15 1.59 -7.79
C ILE A 18 15.65 1.74 -8.07
N GLU A 19 16.36 2.54 -7.29
CA GLU A 19 17.81 2.73 -7.41
C GLU A 19 18.58 1.40 -7.27
N ALA A 20 18.11 0.52 -6.39
CA ALA A 20 18.68 -0.81 -6.19
C ALA A 20 18.25 -1.87 -7.23
N ASN A 21 17.47 -1.48 -8.25
CA ASN A 21 16.87 -2.36 -9.26
C ASN A 21 16.14 -3.57 -8.63
N LYS A 22 15.35 -3.31 -7.58
CA LYS A 22 14.52 -4.31 -6.92
C LYS A 22 13.10 -4.16 -7.39
N GLN A 23 12.52 -5.28 -7.84
CA GLN A 23 11.11 -5.35 -8.19
C GLN A 23 10.28 -5.46 -6.90
N PHE A 24 9.17 -4.74 -6.82
CA PHE A 24 8.26 -4.73 -5.68
C PHE A 24 6.83 -4.48 -6.13
N ASP A 25 5.87 -4.91 -5.32
CA ASP A 25 4.46 -4.54 -5.48
C ASP A 25 4.13 -3.39 -4.52
N PHE A 26 3.51 -2.34 -5.03
CA PHE A 26 3.07 -1.19 -4.23
C PHE A 26 1.58 -0.92 -4.43
N TYR A 27 0.90 -0.53 -3.35
CA TYR A 27 -0.49 -0.14 -3.41
C TYR A 27 -0.78 0.96 -2.40
N MET A 28 -1.49 2.00 -2.84
CA MET A 28 -1.89 3.12 -2.01
C MET A 28 -3.39 3.36 -2.05
N TYR A 29 -3.93 3.85 -0.95
CA TYR A 29 -5.32 4.31 -0.84
C TYR A 29 -5.34 5.83 -0.68
N PRO A 30 -5.57 6.60 -1.76
CA PRO A 30 -5.60 8.06 -1.69
C PRO A 30 -6.76 8.55 -0.83
N ASP A 31 -6.58 9.72 -0.19
CA ASP A 31 -7.59 10.38 0.65
C ASP A 31 -8.16 9.49 1.77
N ARG A 32 -7.29 8.64 2.34
CA ARG A 32 -7.59 7.84 3.53
C ARG A 32 -6.61 8.16 4.66
N ASN A 33 -7.12 8.05 5.87
CA ASN A 33 -6.36 8.14 7.11
C ASN A 33 -5.83 6.75 7.49
N HIS A 34 -5.04 6.66 8.57
CA HIS A 34 -4.30 5.44 8.95
C HIS A 34 -5.18 4.20 9.14
N GLY A 35 -6.46 4.35 9.46
CA GLY A 35 -7.38 3.22 9.68
C GLY A 35 -8.18 2.73 8.46
N ILE A 36 -7.97 3.30 7.26
CA ILE A 36 -8.62 2.96 5.99
C ILE A 36 -10.10 2.56 6.19
N TYR A 37 -10.93 3.56 6.48
CA TYR A 37 -12.37 3.38 6.72
C TYR A 37 -13.20 3.88 5.52
N GLY A 38 -14.46 3.41 5.46
CA GLY A 38 -15.47 3.90 4.52
C GLY A 38 -15.54 3.17 3.17
N LYS A 39 -16.73 3.19 2.57
CA LYS A 39 -17.08 2.59 1.24
C LYS A 39 -16.51 1.16 1.06
N ASN A 40 -16.29 0.77 -0.20
CA ASN A 40 -15.68 -0.49 -0.60
C ASN A 40 -14.16 -0.55 -0.35
N ALA A 41 -13.54 0.44 0.30
CA ALA A 41 -12.08 0.50 0.45
C ALA A 41 -11.54 -0.66 1.31
N ARG A 42 -12.24 -1.01 2.40
CA ARG A 42 -11.88 -2.17 3.23
C ARG A 42 -12.05 -3.50 2.50
N LEU A 43 -13.18 -3.67 1.80
CA LEU A 43 -13.39 -4.89 1.01
C LEU A 43 -12.29 -5.03 -0.04
N HIS A 44 -12.01 -3.95 -0.77
CA HIS A 44 -10.93 -3.91 -1.75
C HIS A 44 -9.56 -4.23 -1.14
N LEU A 45 -9.25 -3.71 0.06
CA LEU A 45 -8.02 -4.01 0.78
C LEU A 45 -7.88 -5.50 1.07
N PHE A 46 -8.90 -6.10 1.70
CA PHE A 46 -8.84 -7.52 2.04
C PHE A 46 -8.88 -8.44 0.82
N THR A 47 -9.60 -8.07 -0.25
CA THR A 47 -9.56 -8.79 -1.52
C THR A 47 -8.15 -8.77 -2.11
N LYS A 48 -7.53 -7.60 -2.23
CA LYS A 48 -6.18 -7.47 -2.79
C LYS A 48 -5.13 -8.23 -1.97
N MET A 49 -5.20 -8.18 -0.64
CA MET A 49 -4.33 -8.97 0.24
C MET A 49 -4.53 -10.47 0.02
N THR A 50 -5.77 -10.93 -0.06
CA THR A 50 -6.10 -12.34 -0.28
C THR A 50 -5.57 -12.84 -1.62
N ASP A 51 -5.74 -12.05 -2.67
CA ASP A 51 -5.28 -12.39 -4.02
C ASP A 51 -3.75 -12.41 -4.10
N PHE A 52 -3.07 -11.47 -3.43
CA PHE A 52 -1.62 -11.47 -3.33
C PHE A 52 -1.09 -12.76 -2.69
N ILE A 53 -1.69 -13.19 -1.57
CA ILE A 53 -1.30 -14.44 -0.90
C ILE A 53 -1.53 -15.63 -1.82
N LYS A 54 -2.73 -15.76 -2.42
CA LYS A 54 -3.05 -16.88 -3.32
C LYS A 54 -2.14 -16.96 -4.55
N LYS A 55 -1.60 -15.83 -5.01
CA LYS A 55 -0.74 -15.77 -6.20
C LYS A 55 0.72 -16.11 -5.88
N ASN A 56 1.19 -15.82 -4.67
CA ASN A 56 2.62 -15.85 -4.33
C ASN A 56 3.00 -16.87 -3.25
N LEU A 57 2.03 -17.61 -2.71
CA LEU A 57 2.22 -18.71 -1.76
C LEU A 57 1.75 -20.03 -2.39
#